data_AF-A0A7S0RV57-F1
#
_entry.id   AF-A0A7S0RV57-F1
#
_cell.length_a   1.000
_cell.length_b   1.000
_cell.length_c   1.000
_cell.angle_alpha   90.00
_cell.angle_beta   90.00
_cell.angle_gamma   90.00
#
_symmetry.space_group_name_H-M   'P 1'
#
loop_
_entity.id
_entity.type
_entity.pdbx_description
1 polymer ?
#
loop_
_entity_poly.entity_id
_entity_poly.type
_entity_poly.pdbx_seq_one_letter_code
_entity_poly.pdbx_strand_id
1 'polypeptide(L)'
;VLQAGPETWPYQRPQIELDVEDMVRVVQSRAGAGSADLLKSSSPTLTALGRLTKSLNDEAKLNHLGRAMMRRYLHQRLEARVQLADERSKNPAINQEEIRRPVFIVGLNRTGTTLLHRLLACDTAAFAAPRTFEMMCPVDTSQDADRYARPPSSDPRYIETQLAVEMAKETVAQFESIHPTAAHLPEEEFFFFEGAFLSHSFAVMADAPSMRKWLDDPSTKTQTHMAYLEHCERLQ
;
A
#
# COMPACT_ATOMS: atom_id res chain seq x y z
N VAL A 1 -20.22 -4.24 22.84
CA VAL A 1 -21.34 -3.85 21.97
C VAL A 1 -21.96 -2.58 22.53
N LEU A 2 -21.54 -1.40 22.05
CA LEU A 2 -22.20 -0.14 22.40
C LEU A 2 -23.40 0.02 21.46
N GLN A 3 -24.58 -0.39 21.92
CA GLN A 3 -25.84 0.02 21.29
C GLN A 3 -26.11 1.47 21.70
N ALA A 4 -25.66 2.42 20.87
CA ALA A 4 -26.15 3.79 20.96
C ALA A 4 -27.56 3.81 20.35
N GLY A 5 -28.56 4.15 21.16
CA GLY A 5 -29.93 4.36 20.69
C GLY A 5 -30.02 5.49 19.67
N PRO A 6 -31.06 5.49 18.81
CA PRO A 6 -31.35 6.62 17.94
C PRO A 6 -31.88 7.78 18.82
N GLU A 7 -31.49 9.02 18.49
CA GLU A 7 -31.89 10.29 19.16
C GLU A 7 -31.08 10.60 20.45
N THR A 8 -30.20 11.61 20.58
CA THR A 8 -29.92 12.85 19.87
C THR A 8 -28.43 13.18 20.07
N TRP A 9 -27.60 13.02 19.04
CA TRP A 9 -26.23 13.57 19.07
C TRP A 9 -26.27 14.97 18.46
N PRO A 10 -26.14 16.06 19.24
CA PRO A 10 -26.44 17.42 18.77
C PRO A 10 -25.34 18.04 17.89
N TYR A 11 -24.18 17.37 17.79
CA TYR A 11 -23.05 17.85 17.02
C TYR A 11 -22.99 17.16 15.66
N GLN A 12 -22.76 17.93 14.59
CA GLN A 12 -22.45 17.30 13.31
C GLN A 12 -21.15 16.50 13.45
N ARG A 13 -21.17 15.23 13.04
CA ARG A 13 -19.93 14.47 12.93
C ARG A 13 -19.04 15.16 11.90
N PRO A 14 -17.74 15.37 12.18
CA PRO A 14 -16.83 15.95 11.21
C PRO A 14 -16.88 15.17 9.90
N GLN A 15 -17.02 15.87 8.78
CA GLN A 15 -16.88 15.25 7.47
C GLN A 15 -15.41 14.91 7.25
N ILE A 16 -15.14 13.65 6.89
CA ILE A 16 -13.79 13.19 6.58
C ILE A 16 -13.67 13.19 5.05
N GLU A 17 -13.15 14.27 4.51
CA GLU A 17 -12.80 14.37 3.09
C GLU A 17 -11.49 13.62 2.81
N LEU A 18 -11.44 12.92 1.68
CA LEU A 18 -10.21 12.34 1.15
C LEU A 18 -9.53 13.41 0.29
N ASP A 19 -8.90 14.39 0.94
CA ASP A 19 -8.23 15.50 0.26
C ASP A 19 -6.75 15.20 -0.04
N VAL A 20 -6.36 15.40 -1.29
CA VAL A 20 -5.00 15.17 -1.78
C VAL A 20 -4.04 16.22 -1.21
N GLU A 21 -4.46 17.49 -1.14
CA GLU A 21 -3.59 18.57 -0.67
C GLU A 21 -3.23 18.37 0.81
N ASP A 22 -4.20 18.01 1.63
CA ASP A 22 -3.98 17.61 3.01
C ASP A 22 -3.03 16.42 3.14
N MET A 23 -3.18 15.36 2.33
CA MET A 23 -2.28 14.21 2.36
C MET A 23 -0.84 14.60 1.97
N VAL A 24 -0.70 15.39 0.91
CA VAL A 24 0.62 15.90 0.47
C VAL A 24 1.23 16.76 1.56
N ARG A 25 0.48 17.69 2.17
CA ARG A 25 0.98 18.58 3.22
C ARG A 25 1.60 17.81 4.38
N VAL A 26 0.96 16.72 4.82
CA VAL A 26 1.48 15.90 5.93
C VAL A 26 2.76 15.19 5.54
N VAL A 27 2.79 14.54 4.37
CA VAL A 27 3.96 13.77 3.89
C VAL A 27 5.13 14.67 3.49
N GLN A 28 4.87 15.85 2.94
CA GLN A 28 5.87 16.83 2.50
C GLN A 28 6.85 17.21 3.61
N SER A 29 6.37 17.27 4.86
CA SER A 29 7.21 17.60 6.03
C SER A 29 8.30 16.56 6.32
N ARG A 30 8.14 15.34 5.80
CA ARG A 30 9.04 14.19 5.98
C ARG A 30 9.79 13.83 4.69
N ALA A 31 9.43 14.47 3.57
CA ALA A 31 10.01 14.21 2.26
C ALA A 31 11.41 14.83 2.14
N GLY A 32 12.34 14.05 1.59
CA GLY A 32 13.66 14.50 1.17
C GLY A 32 13.70 14.93 -0.29
N ALA A 33 14.91 15.23 -0.78
CA ALA A 33 15.11 15.65 -2.17
C ALA A 33 14.82 14.53 -3.19
N GLY A 34 14.98 13.26 -2.80
CA GLY A 34 14.79 12.10 -3.66
C GLY A 34 13.32 11.84 -4.03
N SER A 35 12.40 12.34 -3.23
CA SER A 35 10.95 12.17 -3.40
C SER A 35 10.22 13.44 -3.87
N ALA A 36 10.93 14.57 -4.03
CA ALA A 36 10.32 15.86 -4.35
C ALA A 36 9.47 15.85 -5.64
N ASP A 37 9.90 15.12 -6.65
CA ASP A 37 9.17 15.01 -7.93
C ASP A 37 7.84 14.27 -7.81
N LEU A 38 7.73 13.34 -6.85
CA LEU A 38 6.49 12.59 -6.61
C LEU A 38 5.38 13.49 -6.05
N LEU A 39 5.75 14.54 -5.31
CA LEU A 39 4.80 15.46 -4.65
C LEU A 39 4.44 16.68 -5.51
N LYS A 40 4.97 16.78 -6.73
CA LYS A 40 4.52 17.79 -7.70
C LYS A 40 3.09 17.48 -8.14
N SER A 41 2.23 18.50 -8.23
CA SER A 41 0.83 18.34 -8.66
C SER A 41 0.68 17.71 -10.05
N SER A 42 1.67 17.88 -10.93
CA SER A 42 1.73 17.26 -12.26
C SER A 42 2.29 15.84 -12.27
N SER A 43 2.69 15.27 -11.13
CA SER A 43 3.27 13.94 -11.08
C SER A 43 2.21 12.88 -11.43
N PRO A 44 2.62 11.76 -12.07
CA PRO A 44 1.71 10.64 -12.29
C PRO A 44 1.12 10.10 -10.98
N THR A 45 1.89 10.13 -9.89
CA THR A 45 1.45 9.67 -8.56
C THR A 45 0.29 10.51 -8.05
N LEU A 46 0.40 11.84 -8.06
CA LEU A 46 -0.68 12.72 -7.57
C LEU A 46 -1.86 12.77 -8.54
N THR A 47 -1.62 12.58 -9.84
CA THR A 47 -2.71 12.41 -10.82
C THR A 47 -3.55 11.18 -10.51
N ALA A 48 -2.90 10.03 -10.26
CA ALA A 48 -3.57 8.79 -9.89
C ALA A 48 -4.29 8.90 -8.55
N LEU A 49 -3.64 9.47 -7.52
CA LEU A 49 -4.24 9.73 -6.23
C LEU A 49 -5.48 10.63 -6.34
N GLY A 50 -5.43 11.70 -7.13
CA GLY A 50 -6.57 12.59 -7.35
C GLY A 50 -7.76 11.93 -8.04
N ARG A 51 -7.51 11.00 -8.98
CA ARG A 51 -8.59 10.20 -9.59
C ARG A 51 -9.21 9.24 -8.58
N LEU A 52 -8.38 8.60 -7.78
CA LEU A 52 -8.82 7.67 -6.74
C LEU A 52 -9.65 8.39 -5.67
N THR A 53 -9.16 9.49 -5.10
CA THR A 53 -9.89 10.24 -4.07
C THR A 53 -11.21 10.80 -4.60
N LYS A 54 -11.25 11.27 -5.85
CA LYS A 54 -12.49 11.68 -6.50
C LYS A 54 -13.52 10.55 -6.55
N SER A 55 -13.13 9.37 -7.04
CA SER A 55 -14.04 8.21 -7.11
C SER A 55 -14.49 7.77 -5.71
N LEU A 56 -13.59 7.78 -4.72
CA LEU A 56 -13.93 7.43 -3.33
C LEU A 56 -14.86 8.43 -2.66
N ASN A 57 -14.70 9.73 -2.92
CA ASN A 57 -15.55 10.78 -2.34
C ASN A 57 -16.94 10.79 -2.96
N ASP A 58 -17.02 10.68 -4.29
CA ASP A 58 -18.25 10.90 -5.05
C ASP A 58 -19.09 9.63 -5.22
N GLU A 59 -18.46 8.44 -5.27
CA GLU A 59 -19.11 7.22 -5.76
C GLU A 59 -19.14 6.10 -4.70
N ALA A 60 -18.10 5.98 -3.87
CA ALA A 60 -17.90 4.80 -3.02
C ALA A 60 -18.81 4.67 -1.79
N LYS A 61 -19.67 5.66 -1.52
CA LYS A 61 -20.65 5.65 -0.41
C LYS A 61 -20.05 5.22 0.94
N LEU A 62 -18.80 5.59 1.18
CA LEU A 62 -18.08 5.24 2.40
C LEU A 62 -18.80 5.83 3.62
N ASN A 63 -19.06 4.97 4.61
CA ASN A 63 -19.49 5.44 5.93
C ASN A 63 -18.34 6.18 6.65
N HIS A 64 -18.63 6.83 7.78
CA HIS A 64 -17.64 7.63 8.50
C HIS A 64 -16.38 6.84 8.89
N LEU A 65 -16.52 5.59 9.32
CA LEU A 65 -15.39 4.72 9.64
C LEU A 65 -14.59 4.35 8.38
N GLY A 66 -15.26 3.99 7.30
CA GLY A 66 -14.63 3.69 6.00
C GLY A 66 -13.85 4.87 5.44
N ARG A 67 -14.37 6.11 5.58
CA ARG A 67 -13.64 7.33 5.21
C ARG A 67 -12.37 7.51 6.06
N ALA A 68 -12.47 7.33 7.38
CA ALA A 68 -11.31 7.41 8.27
C ALA A 68 -10.23 6.37 7.92
N MET A 69 -10.63 5.11 7.71
CA MET A 69 -9.72 4.02 7.35
C MET A 69 -9.08 4.24 5.99
N MET A 70 -9.85 4.63 4.98
CA MET A 70 -9.34 4.89 3.63
C MET A 70 -8.39 6.09 3.63
N ARG A 71 -8.71 7.18 4.35
CA ARG A 71 -7.82 8.34 4.47
C ARG A 71 -6.47 7.94 5.08
N ARG A 72 -6.49 7.17 6.18
CA ARG A 72 -5.28 6.63 6.81
C ARG A 72 -4.49 5.74 5.84
N TYR A 73 -5.18 4.87 5.12
CA TYR A 73 -4.56 3.92 4.19
C TYR A 73 -3.85 4.64 3.03
N LEU A 74 -4.53 5.58 2.36
CA LEU A 74 -3.95 6.36 1.27
C LEU A 74 -2.74 7.19 1.73
N HIS A 75 -2.83 7.78 2.93
CA HIS A 75 -1.70 8.48 3.52
C HIS A 75 -0.50 7.55 3.72
N GLN A 76 -0.73 6.34 4.25
CA GLN A 76 0.33 5.36 4.46
C GLN A 76 0.96 4.92 3.13
N ARG A 77 0.17 4.74 2.05
CA ARG A 77 0.70 4.40 0.72
C ARG A 77 1.55 5.53 0.14
N LEU A 78 1.11 6.79 0.28
CA LEU A 78 1.88 7.96 -0.17
C LEU A 78 3.20 8.07 0.61
N GLU A 79 3.14 7.93 1.93
CA GLU A 79 4.30 7.99 2.81
C GLU A 79 5.31 6.88 2.49
N ALA A 80 4.85 5.63 2.30
CA ALA A 80 5.70 4.52 1.92
C ALA A 80 6.44 4.77 0.60
N ARG A 81 5.75 5.33 -0.41
CA ARG A 81 6.38 5.65 -1.71
C ARG A 81 7.40 6.78 -1.59
N VAL A 82 7.10 7.83 -0.83
CA VAL A 82 8.02 8.95 -0.56
C VAL A 82 9.28 8.46 0.17
N GLN A 83 9.10 7.68 1.23
CA GLN A 83 10.21 7.11 2.00
C GLN A 83 11.09 6.21 1.13
N LEU A 84 10.49 5.34 0.32
CA LEU A 84 11.23 4.45 -0.59
C LEU A 84 12.05 5.24 -1.62
N ALA A 85 11.49 6.30 -2.21
CA ALA A 85 12.22 7.16 -3.15
C ALA A 85 13.40 7.87 -2.48
N ASP A 86 13.21 8.39 -1.27
CA ASP A 86 14.30 9.01 -0.51
C ASP A 86 15.38 8.00 -0.10
N GLU A 87 15.01 6.80 0.34
CA GLU A 87 15.96 5.75 0.71
C GLU A 87 16.81 5.33 -0.49
N ARG A 88 16.20 5.17 -1.67
CA ARG A 88 16.94 4.88 -2.92
C ARG A 88 17.88 6.00 -3.34
N SER A 89 17.49 7.26 -3.11
CA SER A 89 18.38 8.39 -3.35
C SER A 89 19.56 8.42 -2.38
N LYS A 90 19.37 8.02 -1.12
CA LYS A 90 20.40 7.98 -0.08
C LYS A 90 21.30 6.76 -0.20
N ASN A 91 20.77 5.64 -0.69
CA ASN A 91 21.47 4.38 -0.86
C ASN A 91 21.41 3.91 -2.32
N PRO A 92 22.27 4.45 -3.19
CA PRO A 92 22.30 4.07 -4.61
C PRO A 92 22.65 2.61 -4.86
N ALA A 93 23.20 1.88 -3.87
CA ALA A 93 23.49 0.45 -4.00
C ALA A 93 22.21 -0.39 -4.17
N ILE A 94 21.08 0.07 -3.62
CA ILE A 94 19.76 -0.57 -3.84
C ILE A 94 19.45 -0.66 -5.34
N ASN A 95 19.82 0.36 -6.12
CA ASN A 95 19.59 0.39 -7.57
C ASN A 95 20.63 -0.42 -8.37
N GLN A 96 21.61 -1.03 -7.70
CA GLN A 96 22.64 -1.88 -8.30
C GLN A 96 22.37 -3.36 -8.07
N GLU A 97 21.44 -3.70 -7.18
CA GLU A 97 21.03 -5.08 -6.93
C GLU A 97 20.35 -5.67 -8.17
N GLU A 98 20.82 -6.85 -8.59
CA GLU A 98 20.32 -7.57 -9.75
C GLU A 98 19.40 -8.70 -9.29
N ILE A 99 18.12 -8.66 -9.68
CA ILE A 99 17.16 -9.73 -9.38
C ILE A 99 17.33 -10.84 -10.43
N ARG A 100 18.04 -11.91 -10.08
CA ARG A 100 18.31 -13.00 -11.03
C ARG A 100 17.18 -14.02 -11.06
N ARG A 101 16.64 -14.29 -12.27
CA ARG A 101 15.65 -15.35 -12.53
C ARG A 101 14.40 -15.25 -11.63
N PRO A 102 13.67 -14.12 -11.64
CA PRO A 102 12.45 -13.99 -10.85
C PRO A 102 11.40 -15.03 -11.27
N VAL A 103 10.66 -15.54 -10.29
CA VAL A 103 9.51 -16.41 -10.52
C VAL A 103 8.23 -15.60 -10.31
N PHE A 104 7.38 -15.59 -11.34
CA PHE A 104 6.07 -14.93 -11.28
C PHE A 104 4.96 -15.96 -11.18
N ILE A 105 4.06 -15.76 -10.21
CA ILE A 105 2.83 -16.53 -10.06
C ILE A 105 1.71 -15.63 -10.56
N VAL A 106 1.10 -15.99 -11.69
CA VAL A 106 0.00 -15.23 -12.28
C VAL A 106 -1.22 -16.14 -12.37
N GLY A 107 -2.37 -15.64 -11.94
CA GLY A 107 -3.62 -16.38 -11.98
C GLY A 107 -4.78 -15.54 -11.49
N LEU A 108 -6.00 -16.03 -11.71
CA LEU A 108 -7.18 -15.40 -11.13
C LEU A 108 -7.20 -15.62 -9.62
N ASN A 109 -7.78 -14.67 -8.91
CA ASN A 109 -8.14 -14.82 -7.52
C ASN A 109 -8.93 -16.12 -7.30
N ARG A 110 -8.58 -16.85 -6.23
CA ARG A 110 -9.16 -18.17 -5.86
C ARG A 110 -8.76 -19.36 -6.75
N THR A 111 -7.64 -19.29 -7.47
CA THR A 111 -7.07 -20.42 -8.25
C THR A 111 -5.90 -21.14 -7.56
N GLY A 112 -5.67 -20.87 -6.27
CA GLY A 112 -4.59 -21.50 -5.49
C GLY A 112 -3.23 -20.80 -5.59
N THR A 113 -3.16 -19.60 -6.19
CA THR A 113 -1.94 -18.79 -6.29
C THR A 113 -1.31 -18.51 -4.91
N THR A 114 -2.12 -18.16 -3.91
CA THR A 114 -1.64 -17.95 -2.53
C THR A 114 -1.02 -19.20 -1.92
N LEU A 115 -1.58 -20.39 -2.18
CA LEU A 115 -1.01 -21.66 -1.70
C LEU A 115 0.35 -21.92 -2.36
N LEU A 116 0.42 -21.79 -3.68
CA LEU A 116 1.66 -21.97 -4.43
C LEU A 116 2.74 -20.97 -3.98
N HIS A 117 2.36 -19.70 -3.81
CA HIS A 117 3.26 -18.65 -3.34
C HIS A 117 3.87 -18.98 -1.97
N ARG A 118 3.04 -19.42 -1.02
CA ARG A 118 3.49 -19.80 0.32
C ARG A 118 4.37 -21.04 0.30
N LEU A 119 4.06 -22.03 -0.53
CA LEU A 119 4.88 -23.23 -0.68
C LEU A 119 6.29 -22.91 -1.20
N LEU A 120 6.40 -22.04 -2.20
CA LEU A 120 7.71 -21.60 -2.70
C LEU A 120 8.47 -20.76 -1.65
N ALA A 121 7.78 -19.89 -0.92
CA ALA A 121 8.38 -19.08 0.14
C ALA A 121 8.92 -19.88 1.33
N CYS A 122 8.56 -21.17 1.47
CA CYS A 122 9.16 -22.05 2.49
C CYS A 122 10.61 -22.43 2.19
N ASP A 123 11.04 -22.42 0.92
CA ASP A 123 12.44 -22.66 0.55
C ASP A 123 13.22 -21.34 0.51
N THR A 124 13.64 -20.89 1.69
CA THR A 124 14.37 -19.62 1.86
C THR A 124 15.80 -19.65 1.29
N ALA A 125 16.31 -20.83 0.92
CA ALA A 125 17.59 -20.96 0.24
C ALA A 125 17.45 -20.70 -1.27
N ALA A 126 16.30 -21.02 -1.85
CA ALA A 126 16.01 -20.84 -3.27
C ALA A 126 15.25 -19.53 -3.58
N PHE A 127 14.34 -19.10 -2.70
CA PHE A 127 13.41 -17.99 -2.97
C PHE A 127 13.38 -16.96 -1.84
N ALA A 128 13.24 -15.70 -2.25
CA ALA A 128 12.87 -14.59 -1.36
C ALA A 128 11.49 -14.08 -1.79
N ALA A 129 10.55 -14.03 -0.84
CA ALA A 129 9.21 -13.49 -1.03
C ALA A 129 9.01 -12.31 -0.07
N PRO A 130 8.60 -11.12 -0.56
CA PRO A 130 8.35 -9.97 0.30
C PRO A 130 7.25 -10.28 1.32
N ARG A 131 7.53 -9.97 2.58
CA ARG A 131 6.57 -10.15 3.67
C ARG A 131 5.66 -8.94 3.75
N THR A 132 4.44 -9.14 4.28
CA THR A 132 3.44 -8.06 4.40
C THR A 132 4.01 -6.81 5.07
N PHE A 133 4.81 -6.93 6.13
CA PHE A 133 5.39 -5.75 6.80
C PHE A 133 6.43 -5.00 5.96
N GLU A 134 7.18 -5.72 5.11
CA GLU A 134 8.19 -5.13 4.21
C GLU A 134 7.51 -4.38 3.06
N MET A 135 6.32 -4.80 2.66
CA MET A 135 5.56 -4.11 1.62
C MET A 135 4.67 -2.99 2.16
N MET A 136 4.13 -3.16 3.37
CA MET A 136 3.35 -2.14 4.04
C MET A 136 4.22 -0.94 4.45
N CYS A 137 5.43 -1.21 4.94
CA CYS A 137 6.41 -0.22 5.39
C CYS A 137 7.80 -0.60 4.81
N PRO A 138 8.14 -0.17 3.59
CA PRO A 138 9.36 -0.62 2.92
C PRO A 138 10.66 -0.09 3.51
N VAL A 139 10.61 1.06 4.19
CA VAL A 139 11.79 1.71 4.74
C VAL A 139 11.72 1.71 6.26
N ASP A 140 12.79 1.25 6.89
CA ASP A 140 12.99 1.44 8.31
C ASP A 140 13.55 2.84 8.56
N THR A 141 12.74 3.73 9.13
CA THR A 141 13.12 5.13 9.37
C THR A 141 13.85 5.34 10.70
N SER A 142 14.12 4.28 11.47
CA SER A 142 14.88 4.39 12.71
C SER A 142 16.32 4.86 12.44
N GLN A 143 16.90 5.56 13.42
CA GLN A 143 18.29 6.03 13.40
C GLN A 143 19.29 4.93 13.82
N ASP A 144 18.85 3.67 13.84
CA ASP A 144 19.69 2.54 14.18
C ASP A 144 20.57 2.16 12.98
N ALA A 145 21.88 2.10 13.19
CA ALA A 145 22.84 1.73 12.16
C ALA A 145 22.65 0.28 11.68
N ASP A 146 22.17 -0.60 12.57
CA ASP A 146 21.96 -2.02 12.30
C ASP A 146 20.49 -2.35 12.02
N ARG A 147 19.69 -1.34 11.66
CA ARG A 147 18.23 -1.43 11.49
C ARG A 147 17.76 -2.57 10.57
N TYR A 148 18.54 -2.92 9.56
CA TYR A 148 18.22 -3.99 8.61
C TYR A 148 18.79 -5.37 9.00
N ALA A 149 19.65 -5.44 10.03
CA ALA A 149 20.23 -6.68 10.54
C ALA A 149 19.44 -7.30 11.71
N ARG A 150 18.47 -6.56 12.27
CA ARG A 150 17.68 -7.00 13.41
C ARG A 150 16.73 -8.16 13.08
N PRO A 151 16.35 -9.01 14.05
CA PRO A 151 15.33 -10.02 13.81
C PRO A 151 13.96 -9.37 13.54
N PRO A 152 13.12 -9.95 12.65
CA PRO A 152 11.83 -9.36 12.27
C PRO A 152 10.92 -9.02 13.45
N SER A 153 10.93 -9.82 14.51
CA SER A 153 10.12 -9.60 15.72
C SER A 153 10.49 -8.34 16.51
N SER A 154 11.66 -7.75 16.24
CA SER A 154 12.14 -6.50 16.86
C SER A 154 12.04 -5.29 15.91
N ASP A 155 11.52 -5.50 14.71
CA ASP A 155 11.31 -4.45 13.72
C ASP A 155 10.03 -3.68 14.06
N PRO A 156 10.09 -2.35 14.25
CA PRO A 156 8.90 -1.55 14.54
C PRO A 156 7.84 -1.70 13.45
N ARG A 157 8.26 -1.89 12.19
CA ARG A 157 7.36 -2.07 11.04
C ARG A 157 6.57 -3.37 11.14
N TYR A 158 7.18 -4.42 11.69
CA TYR A 158 6.51 -5.70 11.95
C TYR A 158 5.38 -5.51 12.96
N ILE A 159 5.67 -4.84 14.08
CA ILE A 159 4.71 -4.61 15.16
C ILE A 159 3.54 -3.76 14.66
N GLU A 160 3.82 -2.66 13.96
CA GLU A 160 2.81 -1.78 13.38
C GLU A 160 1.92 -2.50 12.37
N THR A 161 2.52 -3.32 11.51
CA THR A 161 1.78 -4.10 10.51
C THR A 161 0.92 -5.17 11.17
N GLN A 162 1.45 -5.87 12.18
CA GLN A 162 0.67 -6.89 12.89
C GLN A 162 -0.54 -6.25 13.59
N LEU A 163 -0.37 -5.09 14.22
CA LEU A 163 -1.48 -4.35 14.82
C LEU A 163 -2.53 -3.96 13.78
N ALA A 164 -2.11 -3.47 12.61
CA ALA A 164 -3.03 -3.11 11.53
C ALA A 164 -3.82 -4.31 11.00
N VAL A 165 -3.16 -5.47 10.88
CA VAL A 165 -3.82 -6.73 10.47
C VAL A 165 -4.84 -7.18 11.51
N GLU A 166 -4.48 -7.19 12.80
CA GLU A 166 -5.43 -7.57 13.86
C GLU A 166 -6.64 -6.61 13.93
N MET A 167 -6.40 -5.30 13.81
CA MET A 167 -7.49 -4.32 13.71
C MET A 167 -8.41 -4.59 12.50
N ALA A 168 -7.85 -4.96 11.35
CA ALA A 168 -8.63 -5.30 10.16
C ALA A 168 -9.50 -6.54 10.39
N LYS A 169 -8.96 -7.58 11.04
CA LYS A 169 -9.71 -8.80 11.42
C LYS A 169 -10.88 -8.50 12.36
N GLU A 170 -10.66 -7.63 13.35
CA GLU A 170 -11.71 -7.23 14.28
C GLU A 170 -12.79 -6.35 13.63
N THR A 171 -12.40 -5.52 12.66
CA THR A 171 -13.31 -4.52 12.05
C THR A 171 -14.09 -5.09 10.86
N VAL A 172 -13.47 -5.97 10.07
CA VAL A 172 -14.04 -6.53 8.85
C VAL A 172 -14.31 -8.02 9.08
N ALA A 173 -15.58 -8.35 9.34
CA ALA A 173 -15.99 -9.70 9.75
C ALA A 173 -15.55 -10.85 8.83
N GLN A 174 -15.32 -10.59 7.54
CA GLN A 174 -14.89 -11.57 6.55
C GLN A 174 -13.42 -11.41 6.12
N PHE A 175 -12.63 -10.62 6.85
CA PHE A 175 -11.25 -10.32 6.45
C PHE A 175 -10.42 -11.59 6.26
N GLU A 176 -10.39 -12.49 7.25
CA GLU A 176 -9.55 -13.70 7.17
C GLU A 176 -10.00 -14.68 6.09
N SER A 177 -11.29 -14.69 5.71
CA SER A 177 -11.78 -15.58 4.65
C SER A 177 -11.46 -15.05 3.25
N ILE A 178 -11.39 -13.71 3.11
CA ILE A 178 -11.05 -13.02 1.88
C ILE A 178 -9.53 -12.96 1.70
N HIS A 179 -8.81 -12.52 2.73
CA HIS A 179 -7.38 -12.23 2.71
C HIS A 179 -6.70 -12.71 4.01
N PRO A 180 -6.38 -14.02 4.10
CA PRO A 180 -5.70 -14.56 5.27
C PRO A 180 -4.24 -14.07 5.27
N THR A 181 -3.91 -13.06 6.07
CA THR A 181 -2.55 -12.46 6.11
C THR A 181 -2.08 -12.22 7.56
N ALA A 182 -0.78 -11.96 7.71
CA ALA A 182 -0.10 -11.60 8.96
C ALA A 182 1.23 -10.92 8.62
N ALA A 183 1.81 -10.16 9.54
CA ALA A 183 2.97 -9.34 9.24
C ALA A 183 4.14 -10.11 8.59
N HIS A 184 4.42 -11.35 9.04
CA HIS A 184 5.51 -12.20 8.53
C HIS A 184 5.16 -13.00 7.27
N LEU A 185 3.91 -13.05 6.84
CA LEU A 185 3.52 -13.91 5.72
C LEU A 185 3.96 -13.30 4.38
N PRO A 186 4.33 -14.13 3.40
CA PRO A 186 4.61 -13.67 2.05
C PRO A 186 3.33 -13.14 1.41
N GLU A 187 3.47 -12.08 0.63
CA GLU A 187 2.33 -11.27 0.22
C GLU A 187 2.41 -10.83 -1.25
N GLU A 188 1.26 -10.51 -1.85
CA GLU A 188 1.12 -10.18 -3.28
C GLU A 188 1.66 -8.79 -3.63
N GLU A 189 2.05 -8.60 -4.90
CA GLU A 189 2.75 -7.40 -5.38
C GLU A 189 1.90 -6.11 -5.39
N PHE A 190 0.60 -6.20 -5.08
CA PHE A 190 -0.32 -5.07 -5.21
C PHE A 190 0.10 -3.86 -4.37
N PHE A 191 0.81 -4.06 -3.24
CA PHE A 191 1.34 -2.96 -2.42
C PHE A 191 2.31 -2.04 -3.18
N PHE A 192 3.04 -2.57 -4.16
CA PHE A 192 3.93 -1.75 -5.00
C PHE A 192 3.12 -0.83 -5.91
N PHE A 193 2.06 -1.36 -6.51
CA PHE A 193 1.14 -0.60 -7.36
C PHE A 193 0.34 0.43 -6.56
N GLU A 194 -0.03 0.10 -5.32
CA GLU A 194 -0.73 1.01 -4.43
C GLU A 194 0.10 2.24 -4.06
N GLY A 195 1.42 2.12 -3.96
CA GLY A 195 2.29 3.28 -3.80
C GLY A 195 2.10 4.29 -4.93
N ALA A 196 1.98 3.81 -6.18
CA ALA A 196 1.70 4.65 -7.35
C ALA A 196 0.20 4.98 -7.51
N PHE A 197 -0.67 4.50 -6.62
CA PHE A 197 -2.12 4.58 -6.71
C PHE A 197 -2.73 3.92 -7.97
N LEU A 198 -2.03 2.93 -8.54
CA LEU A 198 -2.40 2.25 -9.79
C LEU A 198 -2.78 0.77 -9.57
N SER A 199 -3.43 0.48 -8.44
CA SER A 199 -3.81 -0.89 -8.04
C SER A 199 -5.31 -1.14 -8.10
N HIS A 200 -5.71 -2.28 -8.65
CA HIS A 200 -7.10 -2.75 -8.58
C HIS A 200 -7.55 -3.07 -7.14
N SER A 201 -6.62 -3.24 -6.18
CA SER A 201 -6.96 -3.46 -4.77
C SER A 201 -7.88 -2.36 -4.21
N PHE A 202 -7.72 -1.10 -4.62
CA PHE A 202 -8.60 -0.01 -4.19
C PHE A 202 -10.06 -0.22 -4.61
N ALA A 203 -10.28 -0.78 -5.81
CA ALA A 203 -11.61 -1.11 -6.31
C ALA A 203 -12.19 -2.40 -5.70
N VAL A 204 -11.35 -3.22 -5.06
CA VAL A 204 -11.79 -4.35 -4.23
C VAL A 204 -12.18 -3.88 -2.84
N MET A 205 -11.47 -2.90 -2.28
CA MET A 205 -11.73 -2.35 -0.94
C MET A 205 -12.92 -1.40 -0.88
N ALA A 206 -13.24 -0.70 -1.98
CA ALA A 206 -14.30 0.28 -2.05
C ALA A 206 -14.98 0.29 -3.43
N ASP A 207 -16.25 0.70 -3.48
CA ASP A 207 -17.02 0.85 -4.72
C ASP A 207 -16.56 2.10 -5.50
N ALA A 208 -15.39 2.02 -6.14
CA ALA A 208 -14.76 3.12 -6.88
C ALA A 208 -14.84 2.89 -8.41
N PRO A 209 -16.03 2.99 -9.04
CA PRO A 209 -16.25 2.56 -10.42
C PRO A 209 -15.48 3.41 -11.44
N SER A 210 -15.38 4.72 -11.26
CA SER A 210 -14.60 5.57 -12.17
C SER A 210 -13.10 5.25 -12.11
N MET A 211 -12.57 4.96 -10.92
CA MET A 211 -11.19 4.53 -10.76
C MET A 211 -10.95 3.17 -11.44
N ARG A 212 -11.82 2.19 -11.19
CA ARG A 212 -11.74 0.86 -11.82
C ARG A 212 -11.74 0.96 -13.34
N LYS A 213 -12.68 1.72 -13.91
CA LYS A 213 -12.77 1.92 -15.36
C LYS A 213 -11.49 2.52 -15.95
N TRP A 214 -10.85 3.43 -15.22
CA TRP A 214 -9.58 4.01 -15.65
C TRP A 214 -8.41 3.03 -15.57
N LEU A 215 -8.34 2.19 -14.54
CA LEU A 215 -7.34 1.12 -14.43
C LEU A 215 -7.48 0.05 -15.52
N ASP A 216 -8.71 -0.20 -15.97
CA ASP A 216 -9.00 -1.15 -17.06
C ASP A 216 -8.65 -0.58 -18.45
N ASP A 217 -8.43 0.74 -18.56
CA ASP A 217 -8.05 1.39 -19.81
C ASP A 217 -6.63 0.97 -20.26
N PRO A 218 -6.44 0.52 -21.51
CA PRO A 218 -5.13 0.14 -22.02
C PRO A 218 -4.04 1.22 -21.88
N SER A 219 -4.40 2.49 -21.89
CA SER A 219 -3.45 3.61 -21.70
C SER A 219 -2.84 3.66 -20.30
N THR A 220 -3.51 3.08 -19.31
CA THR A 220 -3.02 3.00 -17.92
C THR A 220 -2.04 1.85 -17.73
N LYS A 221 -2.07 0.83 -18.60
CA LYS A 221 -1.17 -0.34 -18.52
C LYS A 221 0.31 0.05 -18.60
N THR A 222 0.65 1.03 -19.44
CA THR A 222 2.02 1.56 -19.51
C THR A 222 2.42 2.20 -18.18
N GLN A 223 1.52 2.93 -17.51
CA GLN A 223 1.81 3.57 -16.22
C GLN A 223 1.96 2.53 -15.11
N THR A 224 1.09 1.51 -15.08
CA THR A 224 1.21 0.39 -14.15
C THR A 224 2.52 -0.38 -14.38
N HIS A 225 2.87 -0.64 -15.64
CA HIS A 225 4.15 -1.28 -15.98
C HIS A 225 5.34 -0.42 -15.57
N MET A 226 5.32 0.89 -15.80
CA MET A 226 6.38 1.78 -15.34
C MET A 226 6.45 1.84 -13.81
N ALA A 227 5.33 1.82 -13.09
CA ALA A 227 5.34 1.76 -11.63
C ALA A 227 5.92 0.43 -11.10
N TYR A 228 5.63 -0.68 -11.79
CA TYR A 228 6.26 -1.97 -11.51
C TYR A 228 7.76 -1.93 -11.77
N LEU A 229 8.17 -1.39 -12.93
CA LEU A 229 9.57 -1.24 -13.28
C LEU A 229 10.29 -0.30 -12.30
N GLU A 230 9.74 0.85 -11.95
CA GLU A 230 10.31 1.69 -10.88
C GLU A 230 10.52 0.87 -9.61
N HIS A 231 9.61 -0.03 -9.26
CA HIS A 231 9.81 -0.91 -8.10
C HIS A 231 10.90 -1.97 -8.32
N CYS A 232 11.01 -2.55 -9.52
CA CYS A 232 11.88 -3.68 -9.84
C CYS A 232 13.18 -3.35 -10.61
N GLU A 233 13.41 -2.10 -11.04
CA GLU A 233 14.42 -1.71 -12.02
C GLU A 233 15.84 -1.83 -11.47
N ARG A 234 16.37 -3.05 -11.51
CA ARG A 234 17.17 -3.51 -12.66
C ARG A 234 17.04 -5.03 -12.84
N LEU A 235 15.97 -5.46 -13.48
CA LEU A 235 15.82 -6.79 -14.09
C LEU A 235 16.43 -6.85 -15.51
N GLN A 236 17.58 -6.19 -15.74
CA GLN A 236 18.32 -6.27 -17.02
C GLN A 236 19.45 -7.28 -16.93
#